data_AF-A0A7X1AUY7-F1
#
_entry.id   AF-A0A7X1AUY7-F1
#
_cell.length_a   1.000
_cell.length_b   1.000
_cell.length_c   1.000
_cell.angle_alpha   90.00
_cell.angle_beta   90.00
_cell.angle_gamma   90.00
#
_symmetry.space_group_name_H-M   'P 1'
#
loop_
_entity.id
_entity.type
_entity.pdbx_description
1 polymer ?
#
loop_
_entity_poly.entity_id
_entity_poly.type
_entity_poly.pdbx_seq_one_letter_code
_entity_poly.pdbx_strand_id
1 'polypeptide(L)'
;MKSIPHWLRIWIQSALIGEIYPSIRAIAVKFTDSKEFTLRYYLEKEPTDFDRESCSMVMTEILANTSSKEEIKKVKEECFFSDKLLRDIDVLDGLVFARREYEIEK
;
A
#
# COMPACT_ATOMS: atom_id res chain seq x y z
N MET A 1 -12.58 -9.89 -4.67
CA MET A 1 -11.45 -9.50 -3.79
C MET A 1 -10.91 -10.76 -3.17
N LYS A 2 -9.63 -11.05 -3.39
CA LYS A 2 -8.96 -12.10 -2.62
C LYS A 2 -8.70 -11.54 -1.22
N SER A 3 -9.02 -12.30 -0.18
CA SER A 3 -8.77 -11.83 1.18
C SER A 3 -7.27 -11.88 1.45
N ILE A 4 -6.67 -10.74 1.76
CA ILE A 4 -5.30 -10.67 2.28
C ILE A 4 -5.25 -11.50 3.58
N PRO A 5 -4.22 -12.33 3.79
CA PRO A 5 -4.08 -13.09 5.03
C PRO A 5 -4.09 -12.18 6.26
N HIS A 6 -4.75 -12.63 7.34
CA HIS A 6 -4.90 -11.81 8.54
C HIS A 6 -3.56 -11.39 9.16
N TRP A 7 -2.59 -12.31 9.21
CA TRP A 7 -1.23 -12.03 9.71
C TRP A 7 -0.56 -10.90 8.92
N LEU A 8 -0.68 -10.90 7.59
CA LEU A 8 -0.07 -9.89 6.73
C LEU A 8 -0.73 -8.52 6.95
N ARG A 9 -2.05 -8.51 7.16
CA ARG A 9 -2.78 -7.27 7.46
C ARG A 9 -2.29 -6.61 8.76
N ILE A 10 -1.98 -7.39 9.79
CA ILE A 10 -1.44 -6.87 11.06
C ILE A 10 -0.10 -6.18 10.82
N TRP A 11 0.81 -6.83 10.08
CA TRP A 11 2.13 -6.26 9.79
C TRP A 11 2.06 -5.00 8.94
N ILE A 12 1.19 -4.99 7.93
CA ILE A 12 0.95 -3.78 7.13
C ILE A 12 0.45 -2.63 8.01
N GLN A 13 -0.53 -2.88 8.87
CA GLN A 13 -1.06 -1.84 9.76
C GLN A 13 0.00 -1.32 10.73
N SER A 14 0.86 -2.20 11.27
CA SER A 14 1.97 -1.81 12.13
C SER A 14 3.01 -0.96 11.40
N ALA A 15 3.40 -1.37 10.18
CA ALA A 15 4.41 -0.67 9.38
C ALA A 15 3.95 0.70 8.88
N LEU A 16 2.64 0.95 8.79
CA LEU A 16 2.09 2.24 8.38
C LEU A 16 2.02 3.27 9.51
N ILE A 17 2.30 2.89 10.75
CA ILE A 17 2.27 3.82 11.89
C ILE A 17 3.39 4.86 11.71
N GLY A 18 3.01 6.13 11.54
CA GLY A 18 3.95 7.24 11.35
C GLY A 18 4.37 7.48 9.90
N GLU A 19 4.06 6.56 8.99
CA GLU A 19 4.47 6.62 7.57
C GLU A 19 3.41 7.25 6.65
N ILE A 20 2.20 7.48 7.15
CA ILE A 20 1.13 8.14 6.39
C ILE A 20 1.34 9.67 6.43
N TYR A 21 1.70 10.25 5.28
CA TYR A 21 1.82 11.69 5.09
C TYR A 21 0.72 12.25 4.17
N PRO A 22 0.46 13.58 4.16
CA PRO A 22 -0.69 14.16 3.50
C PRO A 22 -0.87 13.73 2.05
N SER A 23 0.20 13.66 1.24
CA SER A 23 0.06 13.35 -0.18
C SER A 23 -0.39 11.93 -0.52
N ILE A 24 -0.40 11.01 0.46
CA ILE A 24 -0.98 9.67 0.28
C ILE A 24 -2.51 9.77 0.29
N ARG A 25 -3.14 9.41 -0.84
CA ARG A 25 -4.59 9.31 -0.98
C ARG A 25 -5.10 7.93 -0.59
N ALA A 26 -4.39 6.89 -1.01
CA ALA A 26 -4.71 5.51 -0.67
C ALA A 26 -3.47 4.63 -0.77
N ILE A 27 -3.51 3.52 -0.04
CA ILE A 27 -2.53 2.45 -0.16
C ILE A 27 -3.29 1.16 -0.45
N ALA A 28 -3.03 0.61 -1.63
CA ALA A 28 -3.59 -0.65 -2.09
C ALA A 28 -2.54 -1.75 -1.97
N VAL A 29 -3.01 -2.99 -1.81
CA VAL A 29 -2.12 -4.15 -1.73
C VAL A 29 -2.64 -5.31 -2.55
N LYS A 30 -1.70 -6.14 -3.00
CA LYS A 30 -1.98 -7.42 -3.67
C LYS A 30 -1.15 -8.51 -3.01
N PHE A 31 -1.75 -9.70 -2.81
CA PHE A 31 -1.00 -10.86 -2.38
C PHE A 31 -1.43 -12.11 -3.15
N THR A 32 -0.49 -12.67 -3.91
CA THR A 32 -0.76 -13.80 -4.81
C THR A 32 -0.51 -15.16 -4.14
N ASP A 33 -1.02 -16.24 -4.75
CA ASP A 33 -0.72 -17.61 -4.28
C ASP A 33 0.76 -17.98 -4.47
N SER A 34 1.45 -17.31 -5.40
CA SER A 34 2.89 -17.41 -5.59
C SER A 34 3.69 -16.66 -4.52
N LYS A 35 3.01 -16.09 -3.51
CA LYS A 35 3.60 -15.33 -2.41
C LYS A 35 4.32 -14.07 -2.88
N GLU A 36 3.78 -13.43 -3.91
CA GLU A 36 4.24 -12.13 -4.38
C GLU A 36 3.37 -11.05 -3.74
N PHE A 37 4.02 -10.13 -3.03
CA PHE A 37 3.36 -9.03 -2.35
C PHE A 37 3.57 -7.72 -3.10
N THR A 38 2.50 -6.98 -3.37
CA THR A 38 2.57 -5.64 -3.96
C THR A 38 2.04 -4.63 -2.97
N LEU A 39 2.80 -3.57 -2.73
CA LEU A 39 2.39 -2.37 -2.01
C LEU A 39 2.32 -1.21 -3.00
N ARG A 40 1.15 -0.59 -3.12
CA ARG A 40 0.91 0.48 -4.07
C ARG A 40 0.43 1.74 -3.37
N TYR A 41 1.17 2.82 -3.54
CA TYR A 41 0.77 4.17 -3.12
C TYR A 41 0.04 4.87 -4.25
N TYR A 42 -1.15 5.39 -3.93
CA TYR A 42 -1.85 6.37 -4.74
C TYR A 42 -1.64 7.75 -4.12
N LEU A 43 -1.01 8.63 -4.89
CA LEU A 43 -0.61 9.97 -4.46
C LEU A 43 -1.44 11.04 -5.16
N GLU A 44 -1.58 12.20 -4.50
CA GLU A 44 -2.19 13.40 -5.08
C GLU A 44 -1.22 14.21 -5.96
N LYS A 45 0.05 13.80 -6.01
CA LYS A 45 1.13 14.41 -6.81
C LYS A 45 1.92 13.34 -7.54
N GLU A 46 2.72 13.76 -8.52
CA GLU A 46 3.71 12.89 -9.14
C GLU A 46 4.69 12.33 -8.09
N PRO A 47 4.93 11.00 -8.08
CA PRO A 47 5.84 10.38 -7.12
C PRO A 47 7.26 10.95 -7.21
N THR A 48 7.77 11.41 -6.07
CA THR A 48 9.15 11.82 -5.90
C THR A 48 10.00 10.67 -5.38
N ASP A 49 11.32 10.86 -5.35
CA ASP A 49 12.24 9.86 -4.78
C ASP A 49 11.92 9.61 -3.30
N PHE A 50 11.57 10.66 -2.55
CA PHE A 50 11.08 10.52 -1.18
C PHE A 50 9.87 9.59 -1.06
N ASP A 51 8.90 9.69 -1.97
CA ASP A 51 7.70 8.85 -1.91
C ASP A 51 8.05 7.37 -2.16
N ARG A 52 9.01 7.12 -3.07
CA ARG A 52 9.52 5.77 -3.39
C ARG A 52 10.33 5.21 -2.24
N GLU A 53 11.19 6.01 -1.62
CA GLU A 53 11.95 5.64 -0.42
C GLU A 53 11.02 5.31 0.74
N SER A 54 10.00 6.14 1.00
CA SER A 54 8.98 5.85 2.03
C SER A 54 8.24 4.55 1.75
N CYS A 55 7.82 4.29 0.50
CA CYS A 55 7.20 3.02 0.13
C CYS A 55 8.14 1.83 0.38
N SER A 56 9.44 1.98 0.09
CA SER A 56 10.44 0.93 0.32
C SER A 56 10.75 0.70 1.80
N MET A 57 10.74 1.76 2.61
CA MET A 57 10.87 1.65 4.08
C MET A 57 9.69 0.86 4.67
N VAL A 58 8.45 1.19 4.27
CA VAL A 58 7.26 0.45 4.71
C VAL A 58 7.31 -1.00 4.27
N MET A 59 7.72 -1.28 3.02
CA MET A 59 7.91 -2.64 2.54
C MET A 59 8.94 -3.40 3.39
N THR A 60 10.07 -2.77 3.70
CA THR A 60 11.13 -3.36 4.52
C THR A 60 10.64 -3.68 5.93
N GLU A 61 9.87 -2.79 6.55
CA GLU A 61 9.32 -3.00 7.89
C GLU A 61 8.29 -4.15 7.91
N ILE A 62 7.46 -4.27 6.87
CA ILE A 62 6.56 -5.42 6.70
C ILE A 62 7.38 -6.70 6.62
N LEU A 63 8.42 -6.73 5.80
CA LEU A 63 9.28 -7.90 5.59
C LEU A 63 10.06 -8.29 6.85
N ALA A 64 10.50 -7.33 7.66
CA ALA A 64 11.21 -7.58 8.91
C ALA A 64 10.38 -8.42 9.90
N ASN A 65 9.06 -8.32 9.83
CA ASN A 65 8.12 -9.06 10.67
C ASN A 65 7.65 -10.39 10.04
N THR A 66 8.09 -10.71 8.81
CA THR A 66 7.86 -12.02 8.20
C THR A 66 8.99 -12.96 8.53
N SER A 67 8.72 -13.93 9.41
CA SER A 67 9.73 -14.70 10.15
C SER A 67 10.44 -15.73 9.28
N SER A 68 9.93 -16.00 8.08
CA SER A 68 10.59 -16.88 7.11
C SER A 68 10.48 -16.28 5.71
N LYS A 69 11.57 -16.28 4.94
CA LYS A 69 11.59 -15.92 3.50
C LYS A 69 10.65 -16.78 2.65
N GLU A 70 9.96 -17.75 3.26
CA GLU A 70 8.92 -18.53 2.64
C GLU A 70 7.55 -17.86 2.65
N GLU A 71 7.25 -16.89 3.52
CA GLU A 71 5.94 -16.24 3.60
C GLU A 71 5.72 -15.25 2.46
N ILE A 72 6.76 -14.49 2.11
CA ILE A 72 6.79 -13.56 0.97
C ILE A 72 8.03 -13.86 0.15
N LYS A 73 7.84 -14.28 -1.11
CA LYS A 73 8.92 -14.68 -2.01
C LYS A 73 9.41 -13.54 -2.90
N LYS A 74 8.52 -12.62 -3.26
CA LYS A 74 8.86 -11.42 -4.03
C LYS A 74 8.03 -10.24 -3.57
N VAL A 75 8.61 -9.06 -3.75
CA VAL A 75 7.94 -7.80 -3.47
C VAL A 75 7.91 -6.92 -4.70
N LYS A 76 6.87 -6.10 -4.79
CA LYS A 76 6.74 -5.04 -5.78
C LYS A 76 6.26 -3.77 -5.09
N GLU A 77 7.02 -2.70 -5.27
CA GLU A 77 6.72 -1.38 -4.75
C GLU A 77 6.25 -0.51 -5.91
N GLU A 78 5.13 0.17 -5.73
CA GLU A 78 4.55 1.02 -6.77
C GLU A 78 4.08 2.33 -6.16
N CYS A 79 4.42 3.45 -6.81
CA CYS A 79 3.90 4.76 -6.48
C CYS A 79 3.30 5.36 -7.75
N PHE A 80 2.05 5.79 -7.67
CA PHE A 80 1.33 6.40 -8.80
C PHE A 80 0.70 7.71 -8.36
N PHE A 81 0.85 8.72 -9.21
CA PHE A 81 -0.11 9.82 -9.22
C PHE A 81 -1.46 9.30 -9.72
N SER A 82 -2.53 9.71 -9.05
CA SER A 82 -3.89 9.49 -9.52
C SER A 82 -4.74 10.67 -9.11
N ASP A 83 -5.57 11.16 -10.03
CA ASP A 83 -6.62 12.16 -9.82
C ASP A 83 -8.02 11.53 -9.73
N LYS A 84 -8.14 10.24 -10.08
CA LYS A 84 -9.39 9.47 -10.00
C LYS A 84 -9.92 9.42 -8.57
N LEU A 85 -11.25 9.36 -8.41
CA LEU A 85 -11.89 9.15 -7.12
C LEU A 85 -11.50 7.78 -6.52
N LEU A 86 -11.56 7.64 -5.19
CA LEU A 86 -11.24 6.38 -4.51
C LEU A 86 -12.06 5.18 -5.00
N ARG A 87 -13.28 5.40 -5.46
CA ARG A 87 -14.13 4.34 -6.03
C ARG A 87 -13.68 3.87 -7.41
N ASP A 88 -12.85 4.66 -8.09
CA ASP A 88 -12.45 4.48 -9.49
C ASP A 88 -10.95 4.08 -9.64
N ILE A 89 -10.21 3.96 -8.52
CA ILE A 89 -8.83 3.43 -8.51
C ILE A 89 -8.81 1.89 -8.46
N ASP A 90 -7.72 1.30 -8.96
CA ASP A 90 -7.49 -0.15 -8.86
C ASP A 90 -7.06 -0.52 -7.44
N VAL A 91 -8.02 -1.02 -6.65
CA VAL A 91 -7.80 -1.42 -5.26
C VAL A 91 -7.03 -2.74 -5.12
N LEU A 92 -6.62 -3.37 -6.23
CA LEU A 92 -5.94 -4.67 -6.23
C LEU A 92 -6.76 -5.72 -5.44
N ASP A 93 -6.19 -6.30 -4.38
CA ASP A 93 -6.91 -7.21 -3.48
C ASP A 93 -7.59 -6.48 -2.31
N GLY A 94 -7.19 -5.24 -2.03
CA GLY A 94 -7.83 -4.37 -1.04
C GLY A 94 -7.03 -3.12 -0.67
N LEU A 95 -7.69 -2.20 0.03
CA LEU A 95 -7.08 -1.00 0.61
C LEU A 95 -6.69 -1.23 2.07
N VAL A 96 -5.49 -0.81 2.44
CA VAL A 96 -5.00 -0.81 3.83
C VAL A 96 -4.99 0.59 4.44
N PHE A 97 -5.04 1.61 3.58
CA PHE A 97 -5.29 3.00 3.94
C PHE A 97 -6.08 3.69 2.83
N ALA A 98 -7.01 4.56 3.22
CA ALA A 98 -7.74 5.44 2.32
C ALA A 98 -8.02 6.75 3.04
N ARG A 99 -7.48 7.85 2.51
CA ARG A 99 -7.75 9.20 3.01
C ARG A 99 -9.15 9.58 2.58
N ARG A 100 -10.02 9.94 3.53
CA ARG A 100 -11.38 10.36 3.25
C ARG A 100 -11.40 11.46 2.19
N GLU A 101 -12.16 11.26 1.13
CA GLU A 101 -12.47 12.30 0.16
C GLU A 101 -13.54 13.20 0.78
N TYR A 102 -13.24 14.49 0.93
CA TYR A 102 -14.24 15.48 1.33
C TYR A 102 -15.20 15.70 0.17
N GLU A 103 -16.45 16.08 0.47
CA GLU A 103 -17.43 16.42 -0.57
C GLU A 103 -16.85 17.53 -1.44
N ILE A 104 -16.52 17.19 -2.69
CA ILE A 104 -16.34 18.19 -3.73
C ILE A 104 -17.75 18.69 -4.01
N GLU A 105 -18.12 19.85 -3.47
CA GLU A 105 -19.29 20.58 -3.96
C GLU A 105 -19.12 20.71 -5.47
N LYS A 106 -20.01 20.05 -6.22
CA LYS A 106 -20.04 20.09 -7.68
C LYS A 106 -20.52 21.44 -8.18
#